data_AF-A0A2T2N3F5-F1
#
_entry.id   AF-A0A2T2N3F5-F1
#
_cell.length_a   1.000
_cell.length_b   1.000
_cell.length_c   1.000
_cell.angle_alpha   90.00
_cell.angle_beta   90.00
_cell.angle_gamma   90.00
#
_symmetry.space_group_name_H-M   'P 1'
#
loop_
_entity.id
_entity.type
_entity.pdbx_description
1 polymer ?
#
loop_
_entity_poly.entity_id
_entity_poly.type
_entity_poly.pdbx_seq_one_letter_code
_entity_poly.pdbx_strand_id
1 'polypeptide(L)' 'MAGWIYRENRVPAYQREFQKHDGVRLWEKCRGKWMIPAYKVVLFGSFSASMYMMGRLVLGHKTWFGKN' A
#
# COMPACT_ATOMS: atom_id res chain seq x y z
N MET A 1 8.37 -8.13 30.65
CA MET A 1 8.93 -6.84 30.21
C MET A 1 10.28 -7.01 29.49
N ALA A 2 10.39 -7.92 28.51
CA ALA A 2 11.64 -8.27 27.84
C ALA A 2 11.65 -7.89 26.34
N GLY A 3 10.94 -6.83 25.94
CA GLY A 3 10.73 -6.49 24.53
C GLY A 3 11.68 -5.45 23.94
N TRP A 4 12.19 -4.53 24.77
CA TRP A 4 12.98 -3.38 24.32
C TRP A 4 14.47 -3.45 24.70
N ILE A 5 14.78 -3.99 25.88
CA ILE A 5 16.15 -3.97 26.44
C ILE A 5 17.06 -5.05 25.81
N TYR A 6 16.49 -6.20 25.40
CA TYR A 6 17.25 -7.33 24.82
C TYR A 6 17.00 -7.53 23.31
N ARG A 7 16.49 -6.51 22.61
CA ARG A 7 16.26 -6.62 21.16
C ARG A 7 17.59 -6.52 20.42
N GLU A 8 17.87 -7.49 19.57
CA GLU A 8 19.03 -7.45 18.69
C GLU A 8 19.00 -6.19 17.80
N ASN A 9 20.13 -5.49 17.73
CA ASN A 9 20.26 -4.29 16.92
C ASN A 9 20.32 -4.63 15.43
N ARG A 10 19.21 -4.41 14.72
CA ARG A 10 19.11 -4.61 13.26
C ARG A 10 19.46 -3.36 12.44
N VAL A 11 19.89 -2.26 13.06
CA VAL A 11 20.21 -1.00 12.36
C VAL A 11 21.28 -1.22 11.27
N PRO A 12 22.42 -1.89 11.54
CA PRO A 12 23.43 -2.13 10.50
C PRO A 12 22.91 -2.98 9.34
N ALA A 13 21.99 -3.93 9.63
CA ALA A 13 21.37 -4.75 8.59
C ALA A 13 20.48 -3.91 7.66
N TYR A 14 19.66 -3.02 8.22
CA TYR A 14 18.85 -2.10 7.42
C TYR A 14 19.69 -1.07 6.67
N GLN A 15 20.76 -0.54 7.29
CA GLN A 15 21.68 0.39 6.61
C GLN A 15 22.27 -0.26 5.34
N ARG A 16 22.74 -1.50 5.42
CA ARG A 16 23.25 -2.25 4.25
C ARG A 16 22.20 -2.43 3.15
N GLU A 17 20.97 -2.76 3.50
CA GLU A 17 19.87 -2.97 2.54
C GLU A 17 19.46 -1.65 1.85
N PHE A 18 19.29 -0.57 2.62
CA PHE A 18 18.84 0.71 2.08
C PHE A 18 19.93 1.47 1.34
N GLN A 19 21.19 1.39 1.77
CA GLN A 19 22.33 2.05 1.12
C GLN A 19 22.88 1.28 -0.09
N LYS A 20 22.37 0.07 -0.39
CA LYS A 20 22.74 -0.66 -1.61
C LYS A 20 22.40 0.18 -2.85
N HIS A 21 23.34 0.31 -3.79
CA HIS A 21 23.13 0.99 -5.07
C HIS A 21 22.55 0.05 -6.13
N ASP A 22 21.33 -0.41 -5.91
CA ASP A 22 20.57 -1.33 -6.76
C ASP A 22 19.55 -0.63 -7.67
N GLY A 23 19.50 0.71 -7.66
CA GLY A 23 18.64 1.52 -8.54
C GLY A 23 17.15 1.47 -8.21
N VAL A 24 16.74 0.72 -7.19
CA VAL A 24 15.35 0.65 -6.72
C VAL A 24 15.03 1.78 -5.76
N ARG A 25 13.78 2.22 -5.79
CA ARG A 25 13.31 3.32 -4.93
C ARG A 25 13.27 2.89 -3.47
N LEU A 26 13.46 3.85 -2.57
CA LEU A 26 13.52 3.62 -1.12
C LEU A 26 12.32 2.82 -0.60
N TRP A 27 11.11 3.16 -1.04
CA TRP A 27 9.88 2.53 -0.56
C TRP A 27 9.62 1.13 -1.14
N GLU A 28 10.39 0.69 -2.14
CA GLU A 28 10.28 -0.66 -2.72
C GLU A 28 11.23 -1.64 -2.02
N LYS A 29 12.16 -1.15 -1.21
CA LYS A 29 13.13 -1.98 -0.47
C LYS A 29 12.50 -2.70 0.73
N CYS A 30 13.13 -3.79 1.15
CA CYS A 30 12.67 -4.61 2.28
C CYS A 30 11.21 -5.06 2.13
N ARG A 31 10.33 -4.68 3.06
CA ARG A 31 8.89 -5.01 3.06
C ARG A 31 8.11 -4.27 1.95
N GLY A 32 8.70 -3.24 1.36
CA GLY A 32 8.11 -2.48 0.26
C GLY A 32 7.73 -3.35 -0.94
N LYS A 33 8.50 -4.41 -1.20
CA LYS A 33 8.29 -5.32 -2.33
C LYS A 33 6.89 -5.92 -2.41
N TRP A 34 6.24 -6.17 -1.28
CA TRP A 34 4.88 -6.72 -1.23
C TRP A 34 3.86 -5.73 -0.68
N MET A 35 4.27 -4.87 0.25
CA MET A 35 3.37 -3.89 0.87
C MET A 35 2.93 -2.80 -0.12
N ILE A 36 3.83 -2.33 -0.99
CA ILE A 36 3.51 -1.29 -1.98
C ILE A 36 2.57 -1.82 -3.06
N PRO A 37 2.77 -3.01 -3.67
CA PRO A 37 1.78 -3.59 -4.56
C PRO A 37 0.41 -3.79 -3.92
N ALA A 38 0.37 -4.32 -2.69
CA ALA A 38 -0.90 -4.49 -1.96
C ALA A 38 -1.61 -3.16 -1.74
N TYR A 39 -0.87 -2.13 -1.31
CA TYR A 39 -1.40 -0.76 -1.17
C TYR A 39 -1.92 -0.21 -2.50
N LYS A 40 -1.19 -0.38 -3.61
CA LYS A 40 -1.63 0.08 -4.94
C LYS A 40 -2.94 -0.59 -5.38
N VAL A 41 -3.12 -1.89 -5.13
CA VAL A 41 -4.37 -2.60 -5.44
C VAL A 41 -5.55 -2.00 -4.69
N VAL A 42 -5.39 -1.75 -3.39
CA VAL A 42 -6.46 -1.14 -2.57
C VAL A 42 -6.72 0.30 -3.01
N LEU A 43 -5.67 1.08 -3.25
CA LEU A 43 -5.77 2.48 -3.66
C LEU A 43 -6.53 2.61 -4.99
N PHE A 44 -6.07 1.93 -6.04
CA PHE A 44 -6.71 2.01 -7.34
C PHE A 44 -8.07 1.32 -7.35
N GLY A 45 -8.23 0.21 -6.61
CA GLY A 45 -9.53 -0.45 -6.47
C GLY A 45 -10.59 0.46 -5.85
N SER A 46 -10.27 1.11 -4.74
CA SER A 46 -11.18 2.05 -4.06
C SER A 46 -11.42 3.34 -4.87
N PHE A 47 -10.41 3.82 -5.58
CA PHE A 47 -10.55 4.97 -6.48
C PHE A 47 -11.50 4.65 -7.64
N SER A 48 -11.28 3.54 -8.34
CA SER A 48 -12.14 3.10 -9.44
C SER A 48 -13.57 2.83 -8.98
N ALA A 49 -13.75 2.21 -7.80
CA ALA A 49 -15.05 2.03 -7.16
C ALA A 49 -15.77 3.36 -6.90
N SER A 50 -15.07 4.35 -6.35
CA SER A 50 -15.63 5.68 -6.08
C SER A 50 -16.05 6.38 -7.37
N MET A 51 -15.21 6.34 -8.41
CA MET A 51 -15.51 6.91 -9.72
C MET A 51 -16.70 6.21 -10.39
N TYR A 52 -16.81 4.88 -10.26
CA TYR A 52 -17.94 4.12 -10.75
C TYR A 52 -19.26 4.57 -10.08
N MET A 53 -19.28 4.64 -8.75
CA MET A 53 -20.48 5.06 -8.02
C MET A 53 -20.83 6.52 -8.26
N MET A 54 -19.84 7.40 -8.40
CA MET A 54 -20.06 8.79 -8.79
C MET A 54 -20.73 8.89 -10.16
N GLY A 55 -20.22 8.17 -11.17
CA GLY A 55 -20.82 8.14 -12.51
C GLY A 55 -22.25 7.58 -12.49
N ARG A 56 -22.49 6.50 -11.73
CA ARG A 56 -23.82 5.93 -11.55
C ARG A 56 -24.79 6.88 -10.86
N LEU A 57 -24.31 7.64 -9.87
CA LEU A 57 -25.10 8.64 -9.15
C LEU A 57 -25.50 9.82 -10.06
N VAL A 58 -24.59 10.28 -10.93
CA VAL A 58 -24.91 11.30 -11.96
C VAL A 58 -26.02 10.81 -12.89
N LEU A 59 -26.05 9.51 -13.20
CA LEU A 59 -27.10 8.88 -14.00
C LEU A 59 -28.37 8.50 -13.21
N GLY A 60 -28.45 8.87 -11.92
CA GLY A 60 -29.62 8.66 -11.06
C GLY A 60 -29.71 7.30 -10.35
N HIS A 61 -28.69 6.44 -10.49
CA HIS A 61 -28.65 5.15 -9.80
C HIS A 61 -28.01 5.27 -8.41
N LYS A 62 -28.64 4.68 -7.37
CA LYS A 62 -28.17 4.80 -5.97
C LYS A 62 -27.43 3.56 -5.49
N THR A 63 -27.62 2.42 -6.13
CA THR A 63 -26.93 1.16 -5.81
C THR A 63 -25.84 0.79 -6.82
N TRP A 64 -24.95 -0.09 -6.36
CA TRP A 64 -23.86 -0.66 -7.15
C TRP A 64 -24.37 -1.52 -8.31
N PHE A 65 -25.47 -2.26 -8.10
CA PHE A 65 -26.08 -3.12 -9.11
C PHE A 65 -27.59 -2.94 -9.07
N GLY A 66 -28.20 -2.73 -10.24
CA GLY A 66 -29.64 -2.55 -10.37
C GLY A 66 -30.03 -1.15 -10.85
N LYS A 67 -31.34 -0.89 -10.93
CA LYS A 67 -31.85 0.44 -11.32
C LYS A 67 -31.97 1.39 -10.14
N ASN A 68 -32.14 0.87 -8.92
CA ASN A 68 -32.38 1.64 -7.69
C ASN A 68 -31.28 1.38 -6.69
#